data_AF-A0A182WRQ0-F1
#
_entry.id   AF-A0A182WRQ0-F1
#
_cell.length_a   1.000
_cell.length_b   1.000
_cell.length_c   1.000
_cell.angle_alpha   90.00
_cell.angle_beta   90.00
_cell.angle_gamma   90.00
#
_symmetry.space_group_name_H-M   'P 1'
#
loop_
_entity.id
_entity.type
_entity.pdbx_description
1 polymer ?
#
loop_
_entity_poly.entity_id
_entity_poly.type
_entity_poly.pdbx_seq_one_letter_code
_entity_poly.pdbx_strand_id
1 'polypeptide(L)' 'MEVKEKRIVEDWKFVSMVLDRFFLWVFTISCIFGTFGIIFQSPSLYDTRAPVDQQLSEIPLRKNNFMLPPDIVRITLD' A
#
# COMPACT_ATOMS: atom_id res chain seq x y z
N MET A 1 42.29 -36.44 12.17
CA MET A 1 41.66 -35.25 12.75
C MET A 1 41.46 -34.16 11.68
N GLU A 2 42.41 -33.95 10.76
CA GLU A 2 42.33 -32.98 9.65
C GLU A 2 41.12 -33.10 8.71
N VAL A 3 40.63 -34.32 8.43
CA VAL A 3 39.49 -34.52 7.52
C VAL A 3 38.18 -33.93 8.08
N LYS A 4 38.04 -33.84 9.41
CA LYS A 4 36.83 -33.30 10.05
C LYS A 4 36.76 -31.77 9.94
N GLU A 5 37.90 -31.10 10.07
CA GLU A 5 38.00 -29.64 9.99
C GLU A 5 37.76 -29.13 8.57
N LYS A 6 38.30 -29.84 7.56
CA LYS A 6 38.02 -29.55 6.14
C LYS A 6 36.53 -29.59 5.82
N ARG A 7 35.81 -30.60 6.33
CA ARG A 7 34.36 -30.72 6.15
C ARG A 7 33.59 -29.58 6.82
N ILE A 8 33.97 -29.21 8.04
CA ILE A 8 33.34 -28.09 8.76
C ILE A 8 33.50 -26.80 7.93
N VAL A 9 34.71 -26.50 7.44
CA VAL A 9 34.96 -25.29 6.62
C VAL A 9 34.13 -25.29 5.33
N GLU A 10 33.94 -26.45 4.69
CA GLU A 10 33.10 -26.58 3.50
C GLU A 10 31.62 -26.31 3.79
N ASP A 11 31.09 -26.83 4.90
CA ASP A 11 29.72 -26.59 5.33
C ASP A 11 29.49 -25.11 5.65
N TRP A 12 30.42 -24.46 6.36
CA TRP A 12 30.35 -23.03 6.65
C TRP A 12 30.43 -22.16 5.39
N LYS A 13 31.18 -22.59 4.36
CA LYS A 13 31.21 -21.92 3.06
C LYS A 13 29.83 -21.99 2.39
N PHE A 14 29.16 -23.14 2.43
CA PHE A 14 27.79 -23.26 1.92
C PHE A 14 26.82 -22.38 2.71
N VAL A 15 26.92 -22.39 4.04
CA VAL A 15 26.11 -21.53 4.92
C VAL A 15 26.32 -20.05 4.58
N SER A 16 27.56 -19.61 4.35
CA SER A 16 27.84 -18.21 3.99
C SER A 16 27.22 -17.79 2.66
N MET A 17 27.16 -18.68 1.66
CA MET A 17 26.53 -18.42 0.37
C MET A 17 25.00 -18.33 0.49
N VAL A 18 24.40 -19.12 1.36
CA VAL A 18 22.95 -19.10 1.61
C VAL A 18 22.57 -17.88 2.43
N LEU A 19 23.35 -17.55 3.46
CA LEU A 19 23.10 -16.44 4.38
C LEU A 19 23.17 -15.08 3.69
N ASP A 20 24.07 -14.91 2.72
CA ASP A 20 24.11 -13.72 1.84
C ASP A 20 22.74 -13.45 1.18
N ARG A 21 22.15 -14.48 0.56
CA ARG A 21 20.84 -14.37 -0.11
C ARG A 21 19.69 -14.34 0.87
N PHE A 22 19.78 -15.06 1.98
CA PHE A 22 18.71 -15.15 2.97
C PHE A 22 18.44 -13.79 3.62
N PHE A 23 19.49 -13.02 3.95
CA PHE A 23 19.30 -11.67 4.49
C PHE A 23 18.61 -10.73 3.51
N LEU A 24 18.95 -10.83 2.22
CA LEU A 24 18.29 -10.06 1.17
C LEU A 24 16.80 -10.44 1.05
N TRP A 25 16.49 -11.74 1.01
CA TRP A 25 15.10 -12.23 0.92
C TRP A 25 14.26 -11.86 2.16
N VAL A 26 14.81 -11.98 3.37
CA VAL A 26 14.11 -11.60 4.61
C VAL A 26 13.88 -10.09 4.65
N PHE A 27 14.85 -9.28 4.24
CA PHE A 27 14.69 -7.83 4.18
C PHE A 27 13.59 -7.44 3.18
N THR A 28 13.61 -8.01 1.98
CA THR A 28 12.57 -7.77 0.97
C THR A 28 11.20 -8.20 1.48
N ILE A 29 11.07 -9.40 2.08
CA ILE A 29 9.80 -9.88 2.64
C ILE A 29 9.34 -8.97 3.80
N SER A 30 10.26 -8.51 4.66
CA SER A 30 9.93 -7.60 5.75
C SER A 30 9.42 -6.25 5.24
N CYS A 31 10.02 -5.69 4.19
CA CYS A 31 9.55 -4.45 3.57
C CYS A 31 8.16 -4.64 2.95
N ILE A 32 7.95 -5.78 2.29
CA ILE A 32 6.66 -6.16 1.71
C ILE A 32 5.62 -6.31 2.82
N PHE A 33 5.89 -7.09 3.88
CA PHE A 33 5.00 -7.29 5.02
C PHE A 33 4.71 -6.00 5.77
N GLY A 34 5.70 -5.13 5.95
CA GLY A 34 5.49 -3.81 6.55
C GLY A 34 4.52 -2.98 5.72
N THR A 35 4.71 -2.96 4.40
CA THR A 35 3.82 -2.24 3.47
C THR A 35 2.42 -2.84 3.47
N PHE A 36 2.31 -4.17 3.36
CA PHE A 36 1.02 -4.87 3.43
C PHE A 36 0.35 -4.67 4.79
N GLY A 37 1.08 -4.73 5.91
CA GLY A 37 0.55 -4.49 7.25
C GLY A 37 -0.06 -3.10 7.37
N ILE A 38 0.62 -2.06 6.86
CA ILE A 38 0.08 -0.70 6.83
C ILE A 38 -1.13 -0.61 5.88
N ILE A 39 -1.11 -1.26 4.72
CA ILE A 39 -2.23 -1.24 3.77
C ILE A 39 -3.46 -1.99 4.34
N PHE A 40 -3.25 -3.14 5.00
CA PHE A 40 -4.32 -3.91 5.65
C PHE A 40 -4.88 -3.18 6.87
N GLN A 41 -4.04 -2.42 7.59
CA GLN A 41 -4.50 -1.54 8.65
C GLN A 41 -5.17 -0.28 8.11
N SER A 42 -4.73 0.22 6.94
CA SER A 42 -5.35 1.37 6.27
C SER A 42 -6.72 0.92 5.76
N PRO A 43 -7.81 1.31 6.44
CA PRO A 43 -9.16 1.00 6.05
C PRO A 43 -9.60 1.99 4.95
N SER A 44 -8.71 2.35 4.02
CA SER A 44 -8.97 3.41 3.03
C SER A 44 -9.89 2.94 1.89
N LEU A 45 -10.35 1.69 1.94
CA LEU A 45 -11.35 1.16 1.00
C LEU A 45 -12.55 0.47 1.68
N TYR A 46 -12.60 0.45 3.02
CA TYR A 46 -13.80 0.04 3.79
C TYR A 46 -14.52 1.25 4.40
N ASP A 47 -14.27 2.46 3.88
CA ASP A 47 -15.08 3.63 4.23
C ASP A 47 -16.40 3.59 3.46
N THR A 48 -17.36 2.81 3.96
CA THR A 48 -18.78 2.85 3.55
C THR A 48 -19.52 3.97 4.28
N ARG A 49 -18.84 5.04 4.69
CA ARG A 49 -19.48 6.21 5.30
C ARG A 49 -19.50 7.31 4.26
N ALA A 50 -20.66 7.94 4.11
CA ALA A 50 -20.82 9.07 3.22
C ALA A 50 -19.76 10.14 3.55
N PRO A 51 -19.11 10.74 2.54
CA PRO A 51 -18.04 11.71 2.75
C PRO A 51 -18.53 12.89 3.60
N VAL A 52 -17.71 13.33 4.57
CA VAL A 52 -18.01 14.43 5.50
C VAL A 52 -18.32 15.75 4.78
N ASP A 53 -17.81 15.95 3.56
CA ASP A 53 -18.18 17.07 2.68
C ASP A 53 -19.70 17.19 2.46
N GLN A 54 -20.44 16.08 2.48
CA GLN A 54 -21.90 16.08 2.34
C GLN A 54 -22.63 16.46 3.64
N GLN A 55 -21.97 16.32 4.80
CA GLN A 55 -22.52 16.65 6.12
C GLN A 55 -22.15 18.08 6.57
N LEU A 56 -20.96 18.58 6.18
CA LEU A 56 -20.41 19.86 6.64
C LEU A 56 -20.49 20.99 5.59
N SER A 57 -20.82 20.69 4.33
CA SER A 57 -21.20 21.73 3.37
C SER A 57 -22.58 22.28 3.75
N GLU A 58 -22.57 23.22 4.69
CA GLU A 58 -23.69 24.09 5.04
C GLU A 58 -23.96 25.13 3.92
N ILE A 59 -23.66 24.78 2.66
CA ILE A 59 -24.10 25.57 1.52
C ILE A 59 -25.56 25.15 1.29
N PRO A 60 -26.55 26.03 1.53
CA PRO A 60 -27.92 25.71 1.26
C PRO A 60 -28.06 25.48 -0.25
N LEU A 61 -28.19 24.22 -0.68
CA LEU A 61 -28.64 23.89 -2.02
C LEU A 61 -30.12 24.28 -2.15
N ARG A 62 -30.36 25.58 -2.27
CA ARG A 62 -31.64 26.12 -2.73
C ARG A 62 -31.75 25.77 -4.21
N LYS A 63 -32.34 24.60 -4.48
CA LYS A 63 -32.69 24.01 -5.78
C LYS A 63 -33.30 25.01 -6.79
N ASN A 64 -33.81 26.13 -6.31
CA ASN A 64 -34.60 27.13 -7.01
C ASN A 64 -33.76 28.27 -7.63
N ASN A 65 -32.48 28.44 -7.26
CA ASN A 65 -31.65 29.58 -7.69
C ASN A 65 -30.31 29.16 -8.31
N PHE A 66 -30.21 27.91 -8.77
CA PHE A 66 -29.00 27.41 -9.41
C PHE A 66 -28.88 27.97 -10.83
N MET A 67 -28.33 29.16 -10.96
CA MET A 67 -27.84 29.67 -12.23
C MET A 67 -26.51 28.99 -12.52
N LEU A 68 -26.57 27.83 -13.16
CA LEU A 68 -25.39 27.18 -13.73
C LEU A 68 -24.80 28.08 -14.81
N PRO A 69 -23.46 28.18 -14.89
CA PRO A 69 -22.84 28.71 -16.09
C PRO A 69 -23.29 27.86 -17.30
N PRO A 70 -23.74 28.51 -18.40
CA PRO A 70 -24.38 27.83 -19.53
C PRO A 70 -23.49 26.79 -20.22
N ASP A 71 -22.17 26.85 -19.99
CA ASP A 71 -21.20 25.92 -20.59
C ASP A 71 -21.38 24.48 -20.09
N ILE A 72 -21.69 24.28 -18.81
CA ILE A 72 -21.85 22.92 -18.24
C ILE A 72 -23.08 22.19 -18.81
N VAL A 73 -24.17 22.92 -19.06
CA VAL A 73 -25.41 22.33 -19.58
C VAL A 73 -25.23 21.86 -21.03
N ARG A 74 -24.43 22.58 -21.82
CA ARG A 74 -24.16 22.26 -23.23
C ARG A 74 -23.35 20.97 -23.38
N ILE A 75 -22.37 20.74 -22.53
CA ILE A 75 -21.46 19.58 -22.60
C ILE A 75 -22.17 18.26 -22.24
N THR A 76 -23.26 18.33 -21.48
CA THR A 76 -23.99 17.12 -21.03
C THR A 76 -25.11 16.71 -22.00
N LEU A 77 -25.42 17.52 -23.02
CA LEU A 77 -26.54 17.32 -23.96
C LEU A 77 -26.09 17.11 -25.42
N ASP A 78 -24.80 16.92 -25.66
CA ASP A 78 -24.21 16.37 -26.89
C ASP A 78 -23.48 15.06 -26.51
#